data_AF-A0A8E0R0D3-F1
#
_entry.id   AF-A0A8E0R0D3-F1
#
_cell.length_a   1.000
_cell.length_b   1.000
_cell.length_c   1.000
_cell.angle_alpha   90.00
_cell.angle_beta   90.00
_cell.angle_gamma   90.00
#
_symmetry.space_group_name_H-M   'P 1'
#
loop_
_entity.id
_entity.type
_entity.pdbx_description
1 polymer ?
#
loop_
_entity_poly.entity_id
_entity_poly.type
_entity_poly.pdbx_seq_one_letter_code
_entity_poly.pdbx_strand_id
1 'polypeptide(L)'
;MALNSEQSIALTQWFLIPVLTGWTIAFAPPYSKIRPALIAIAIGLACSFQLQVHQAFSSTPARGPLAAMCWVNVLNAIDLIMLSRVSYDAQVAWEMKSAQRRMVKSTSQWRRFVWCIGLTLNYRRINTPWQIRAVPAFVKDKLGYVPDRWVFLRNCMLNVGGSLLVLHFFAIEADDPHLPKFISELSGSRMVLLPAEEKWTARRLIIQSLFMVSFGFLFRAAILGMYNLLAMVCVILGVHRPIDWPPIFGSTADMNSLTRVWG
;
A
#
# COMPACT_ATOMS: atom_id res chain seq x y z
N MET A 1 -18.30 9.50 -15.79
CA MET A 1 -18.36 8.12 -16.29
C MET A 1 -18.90 7.25 -15.15
N ALA A 2 -20.09 6.67 -15.30
CA ALA A 2 -20.69 5.84 -14.25
C ALA A 2 -20.00 4.46 -14.22
N LEU A 3 -19.74 3.92 -13.03
CA LEU A 3 -19.22 2.57 -12.86
C LEU A 3 -20.31 1.55 -13.21
N ASN A 4 -19.95 0.49 -13.92
CA ASN A 4 -20.88 -0.61 -14.18
C ASN A 4 -21.14 -1.40 -12.88
N SER A 5 -22.24 -2.18 -12.84
CA SER A 5 -22.64 -2.97 -11.66
C SER A 5 -21.51 -3.88 -11.16
N GLU A 6 -20.83 -4.60 -12.06
CA GLU A 6 -19.72 -5.51 -11.73
C GLU A 6 -18.52 -4.78 -11.12
N GLN A 7 -18.16 -3.62 -11.67
CA GLN A 7 -17.08 -2.79 -11.13
C GLN A 7 -17.43 -2.27 -9.73
N SER A 8 -18.69 -1.89 -9.52
CA SER A 8 -19.16 -1.39 -8.24
C SER A 8 -19.11 -2.48 -7.15
N ILE A 9 -19.52 -3.71 -7.49
CA ILE A 9 -19.44 -4.86 -6.58
C ILE A 9 -17.99 -5.17 -6.23
N ALA A 10 -17.11 -5.27 -7.22
CA ALA A 10 -15.71 -5.57 -7.01
C ALA A 10 -15.03 -4.50 -6.13
N LEU A 11 -15.27 -3.22 -6.41
CA LEU A 11 -14.73 -2.13 -5.59
C LEU A 11 -15.28 -2.16 -4.16
N THR A 12 -16.57 -2.47 -3.98
CA THR A 12 -17.17 -2.60 -2.65
C THR A 12 -16.48 -3.68 -1.84
N GLN A 13 -16.24 -4.86 -2.43
CA GLN A 13 -15.49 -5.94 -1.77
C GLN A 13 -14.08 -5.51 -1.38
N TRP A 14 -13.40 -4.80 -2.27
CA TRP A 14 -12.05 -4.27 -2.03
C TRP A 14 -12.02 -3.28 -0.85
N PHE A 15 -12.97 -2.35 -0.78
CA PHE A 15 -13.07 -1.37 0.31
C PHE A 15 -13.53 -1.97 1.64
N LEU A 16 -14.34 -3.03 1.62
CA LEU A 16 -14.83 -3.68 2.83
C LEU A 16 -13.69 -4.28 3.67
N ILE A 17 -12.62 -4.78 3.04
CA ILE A 17 -11.49 -5.41 3.75
C ILE A 17 -10.84 -4.43 4.76
N PRO A 18 -10.30 -3.26 4.35
CA PRO A 18 -9.72 -2.32 5.30
C PRO A 18 -10.74 -1.73 6.28
N VAL A 19 -12.00 -1.54 5.87
CA VAL A 19 -13.06 -1.03 6.78
C VAL A 19 -13.35 -2.02 7.91
N LEU A 20 -13.59 -3.30 7.56
CA LEU A 20 -13.81 -4.36 8.54
C LEU A 20 -12.60 -4.54 9.44
N THR A 21 -11.39 -4.44 8.87
CA THR A 21 -10.15 -4.53 9.64
C THR A 21 -10.08 -3.44 10.71
N GLY A 22 -10.32 -2.19 10.30
CA GLY A 22 -10.29 -1.02 11.17
C GLY A 22 -11.33 -1.12 12.29
N TRP A 23 -12.56 -1.46 11.92
CA TRP A 23 -13.63 -1.68 12.89
C TRP A 23 -13.29 -2.77 13.91
N THR A 24 -12.70 -3.88 13.46
CA THR A 24 -12.31 -4.98 14.35
C THR A 24 -11.28 -4.53 15.37
N ILE A 25 -10.20 -3.89 14.94
CA ILE A 25 -9.13 -3.45 15.86
C ILE A 25 -9.59 -2.32 16.78
N ALA A 26 -10.52 -1.49 16.30
CA ALA A 26 -11.09 -0.44 17.11
C ALA A 26 -11.98 -1.00 18.20
N PHE A 27 -12.94 -1.88 17.89
CA PHE A 27 -14.04 -2.23 18.79
C PHE A 27 -13.96 -3.63 19.40
N ALA A 28 -13.28 -4.58 18.78
CA ALA A 28 -13.16 -5.94 19.32
C ALA A 28 -11.95 -6.09 20.24
N PRO A 29 -12.07 -6.75 21.40
CA PRO A 29 -10.93 -7.07 22.26
C PRO A 29 -9.84 -7.87 21.53
N PRO A 30 -8.54 -7.70 21.87
CA PRO A 30 -7.39 -8.40 21.27
C PRO A 30 -7.50 -9.92 21.16
N TYR A 31 -8.20 -10.56 22.11
CA TYR A 31 -8.32 -12.01 22.24
C TYR A 31 -9.71 -12.54 21.87
N SER A 32 -10.55 -11.71 21.25
CA SER A 32 -11.91 -12.12 20.87
C SER A 32 -11.88 -13.17 19.76
N LYS A 33 -12.77 -14.17 19.85
CA LYS A 33 -12.98 -15.21 18.81
C LYS A 33 -13.52 -14.64 17.49
N ILE A 34 -14.03 -13.40 17.49
CA ILE A 34 -14.52 -12.71 16.29
C ILE A 34 -13.37 -12.35 15.34
N ARG A 35 -12.17 -12.12 15.89
CA ARG A 35 -10.97 -11.72 15.13
C ARG A 35 -10.56 -12.72 14.03
N PRO A 36 -10.35 -14.01 14.32
CA PRO A 36 -10.03 -14.99 13.28
C PRO A 36 -11.17 -15.18 12.26
N ALA A 37 -12.43 -15.05 12.67
CA ALA A 37 -13.56 -15.13 11.74
C ALA A 37 -13.53 -13.99 10.71
N LEU A 38 -13.17 -12.77 11.13
CA LEU A 38 -13.03 -11.63 10.22
C LEU A 38 -11.86 -11.75 9.25
N ILE A 39 -10.79 -12.46 9.62
CA ILE A 39 -9.71 -12.82 8.68
C ILE A 39 -10.23 -13.78 7.60
N ALA A 40 -10.99 -14.81 7.97
CA ALA A 40 -11.59 -15.72 6.99
C ALA A 40 -12.52 -14.97 6.02
N ILE A 41 -13.30 -14.02 6.52
CA ILE A 41 -14.14 -13.14 5.69
C ILE A 41 -13.29 -12.27 4.77
N ALA A 42 -12.22 -11.64 5.26
CA ALA A 42 -11.32 -10.83 4.44
C ALA A 42 -10.67 -11.65 3.31
N ILE A 43 -10.24 -12.88 3.59
CA ILE A 43 -9.72 -13.81 2.58
C ILE A 43 -10.82 -14.16 1.56
N GLY A 44 -12.03 -14.47 2.03
CA GLY A 44 -13.17 -14.76 1.14
C GLY A 44 -13.51 -13.60 0.20
N LEU A 45 -13.51 -12.36 0.71
CA LEU A 45 -13.69 -11.15 -0.08
C LEU A 45 -12.58 -10.98 -1.11
N ALA A 46 -11.31 -11.19 -0.73
CA ALA A 46 -10.18 -11.07 -1.64
C ALA A 46 -10.20 -12.14 -2.74
N CYS A 47 -10.55 -13.39 -2.41
CA CYS A 47 -10.75 -14.45 -3.39
C CYS A 47 -11.89 -14.10 -4.36
N SER A 48 -13.02 -13.61 -3.85
CA SER A 48 -14.14 -13.16 -4.69
C SER A 48 -13.73 -12.03 -5.64
N PHE A 49 -13.00 -11.03 -5.12
CA PHE A 49 -12.47 -9.93 -5.91
C PHE A 49 -11.52 -10.43 -7.01
N GLN A 50 -10.58 -11.31 -6.67
CA GLN A 50 -9.60 -11.86 -7.62
C GLN A 50 -10.25 -12.58 -8.81
N LEU A 51 -11.36 -13.29 -8.56
CA LEU A 51 -12.13 -13.96 -9.60
C LEU A 51 -12.84 -12.96 -10.52
N GLN A 52 -13.41 -11.89 -9.95
CA GLN A 52 -14.19 -10.89 -10.70
C GLN A 52 -13.34 -9.84 -11.41
N VAL A 53 -12.15 -9.51 -10.88
CA VAL A 53 -11.34 -8.39 -11.38
C VAL A 53 -10.93 -8.55 -12.84
N HIS A 54 -10.84 -9.79 -13.32
CA HIS A 54 -10.53 -10.11 -14.72
C HIS A 54 -11.62 -9.65 -15.69
N GLN A 55 -12.89 -9.77 -15.29
CA GLN A 55 -14.06 -9.37 -16.07
C GLN A 55 -14.37 -7.89 -15.86
N ALA A 56 -14.42 -7.44 -14.62
CA ALA A 56 -14.81 -6.07 -14.25
C ALA A 56 -13.81 -4.99 -14.72
N PHE A 57 -12.52 -5.33 -14.82
CA PHE A 57 -11.45 -4.38 -15.19
C PHE A 57 -10.62 -4.86 -16.38
N SER A 58 -11.24 -5.58 -17.32
CA SER A 58 -10.58 -6.18 -18.49
C SER A 58 -9.77 -5.16 -19.32
N SER A 59 -10.27 -3.93 -19.47
CA SER A 59 -9.65 -2.85 -20.23
C SER A 59 -8.81 -1.87 -19.39
N THR A 60 -8.72 -2.06 -18.07
CA THR A 60 -8.09 -1.07 -17.19
C THR A 60 -6.68 -1.51 -16.78
N PRO A 61 -5.63 -0.70 -17.04
CA PRO A 61 -4.25 -0.99 -16.61
C PRO A 61 -4.11 -1.18 -15.09
N ALA A 62 -5.02 -0.57 -14.31
CA ALA A 62 -5.05 -0.65 -12.85
C ALA A 62 -5.47 -2.03 -12.29
N ARG A 63 -5.93 -2.98 -13.13
CA ARG A 63 -6.38 -4.31 -12.69
C ARG A 63 -5.35 -5.04 -11.83
N GLY A 64 -4.12 -5.13 -12.31
CA GLY A 64 -3.01 -5.81 -11.61
C GLY A 64 -2.71 -5.16 -10.26
N PRO A 65 -2.45 -3.83 -10.20
CA PRO A 65 -2.26 -3.11 -8.95
C PRO A 65 -3.43 -3.25 -7.95
N LEU A 66 -4.69 -3.21 -8.41
CA LEU A 66 -5.86 -3.37 -7.54
C LEU A 66 -5.91 -4.77 -6.91
N ALA A 67 -5.66 -5.81 -7.70
CA ALA A 67 -5.56 -7.19 -7.22
C ALA A 67 -4.44 -7.36 -6.19
N ALA A 68 -3.25 -6.83 -6.47
CA ALA A 68 -2.12 -6.87 -5.55
C ALA A 68 -2.43 -6.13 -4.24
N MET A 69 -2.98 -4.92 -4.31
CA MET A 69 -3.34 -4.13 -3.12
C MET A 69 -4.46 -4.78 -2.29
N CYS A 70 -5.37 -5.53 -2.93
CA CYS A 70 -6.38 -6.31 -2.21
C CYS A 70 -5.71 -7.30 -1.25
N TRP A 71 -4.73 -8.05 -1.74
CA TRP A 71 -3.96 -8.99 -0.92
C TRP A 71 -3.07 -8.29 0.11
N VAL A 72 -2.47 -7.14 -0.21
CA VAL A 72 -1.77 -6.31 0.77
C VAL A 72 -2.69 -5.93 1.94
N ASN A 73 -3.95 -5.59 1.67
CA ASN A 73 -4.93 -5.30 2.71
C ASN A 73 -5.28 -6.53 3.57
N VAL A 74 -5.35 -7.74 2.97
CA VAL A 74 -5.54 -8.99 3.73
C VAL A 74 -4.34 -9.28 4.63
N LEU A 75 -3.11 -9.14 4.12
CA LEU A 75 -1.90 -9.34 4.91
C LEU A 75 -1.81 -8.33 6.06
N ASN A 76 -2.14 -7.07 5.79
CA ASN A 76 -2.24 -6.04 6.82
C ASN A 76 -3.32 -6.37 7.86
N ALA A 77 -4.47 -6.92 7.44
CA ALA A 77 -5.51 -7.38 8.35
C ALA A 77 -5.01 -8.51 9.26
N ILE A 78 -4.35 -9.53 8.71
CA ILE A 78 -3.76 -10.64 9.48
C ILE A 78 -2.80 -10.10 10.53
N ASP A 79 -1.93 -9.18 10.12
CA ASP A 79 -0.93 -8.60 11.01
C ASP A 79 -1.60 -7.75 12.12
N LEU A 80 -2.49 -6.82 11.78
CA LEU A 80 -3.15 -5.96 12.75
C LEU A 80 -4.08 -6.73 13.71
N ILE A 81 -4.84 -7.71 13.20
CA ILE A 81 -5.86 -8.41 13.97
C ILE A 81 -5.26 -9.56 14.78
N MET A 82 -4.41 -10.41 14.17
CA MET A 82 -3.95 -11.67 14.77
C MET A 82 -2.53 -11.61 15.32
N LEU A 83 -1.57 -11.06 14.57
CA LEU A 83 -0.16 -11.07 14.97
C LEU A 83 0.15 -9.99 16.02
N SER A 84 -0.10 -8.73 15.64
CA SER A 84 0.14 -7.56 16.47
C SER A 84 -0.99 -7.29 17.48
N ARG A 85 -2.16 -7.90 17.25
CA ARG A 85 -3.35 -7.83 18.11
C ARG A 85 -3.68 -6.40 18.55
N VAL A 86 -3.67 -5.51 17.57
CA VAL A 86 -3.84 -4.07 17.79
C VAL A 86 -5.20 -3.79 18.43
N SER A 87 -5.21 -2.87 19.40
CA SER A 87 -6.42 -2.35 20.01
C SER A 87 -6.33 -0.84 20.24
N TYR A 88 -7.49 -0.18 20.17
CA TYR A 88 -7.57 1.26 20.46
C TYR A 88 -7.13 1.59 21.90
N ASP A 89 -7.49 0.74 22.87
CA ASP A 89 -7.15 0.97 24.27
C ASP A 89 -5.63 0.96 24.50
N ALA A 90 -4.89 0.09 23.78
CA ALA A 90 -3.44 0.06 23.83
C ALA A 90 -2.81 1.32 23.21
N GLN A 91 -3.41 1.87 22.14
CA GLN A 91 -2.98 3.16 21.58
C GLN A 91 -3.16 4.29 22.60
N VAL A 92 -4.35 4.40 23.21
CA VAL A 92 -4.63 5.45 24.20
C VAL A 92 -3.66 5.37 25.38
N ALA A 93 -3.40 4.16 25.88
CA ALA A 93 -2.44 3.95 26.95
C ALA A 93 -1.00 4.36 26.57
N TRP A 94 -0.59 4.10 25.32
CA TRP A 94 0.72 4.52 24.81
C TRP A 94 0.83 6.05 24.70
N GLU A 95 -0.21 6.72 24.22
CA GLU A 95 -0.23 8.19 24.10
C GLU A 95 -0.23 8.88 25.47
N MET A 96 -0.90 8.31 26.47
CA MET A 96 -0.86 8.81 27.85
C MET A 96 0.54 8.75 28.46
N LYS A 97 1.30 7.69 28.15
CA LYS A 97 2.68 7.49 28.60
C LYS A 97 3.67 8.38 27.84
N SER A 98 3.38 8.66 26.58
CA SER A 98 4.24 9.46 25.69
C SER A 98 4.10 10.97 25.96
N ALA A 99 5.03 11.79 25.43
CA ALA A 99 4.95 13.25 25.48
C ALA A 99 3.69 13.84 24.78
N GLN A 100 2.89 12.98 24.14
CA GLN A 100 1.63 13.28 23.46
C GLN A 100 0.43 13.52 24.39
N ARG A 101 0.60 13.61 25.72
CA ARG A 101 -0.51 13.86 26.70
C ARG A 101 -1.49 14.96 26.29
N ARG A 102 -1.03 16.00 25.58
CA ARG A 102 -1.88 17.11 25.10
C ARG A 102 -2.96 16.69 24.09
N MET A 103 -2.78 15.60 23.35
CA MET A 103 -3.77 15.08 22.38
C MET A 103 -4.84 14.20 23.01
N VAL A 104 -4.69 13.78 24.27
CA VAL A 104 -5.58 12.82 24.96
C VAL A 104 -6.81 13.50 25.59
N LYS A 105 -7.20 14.70 25.15
CA LYS A 105 -8.29 15.46 25.79
C LYS A 105 -9.71 14.97 25.46
N SER A 106 -9.88 13.99 24.57
CA SER A 106 -11.20 13.42 24.29
C SER A 106 -11.14 11.95 23.88
N THR A 107 -11.82 11.08 24.65
CA THR A 107 -12.15 9.69 24.31
C THR A 107 -13.41 9.62 23.43
N SER A 108 -13.53 10.54 22.47
CA SER A 108 -14.69 10.58 21.56
C SER A 108 -14.74 9.34 20.66
N GLN A 109 -15.93 8.78 20.46
CA GLN A 109 -16.18 7.70 19.49
C GLN A 109 -15.74 8.11 18.08
N TRP A 110 -15.85 9.41 17.75
CA TRP A 110 -15.35 9.94 16.49
C TRP A 110 -13.84 9.77 16.33
N ARG A 111 -13.08 10.01 17.41
CA ARG A 111 -11.62 9.81 17.41
C ARG A 111 -11.26 8.34 17.17
N ARG A 112 -11.99 7.43 17.83
CA ARG A 112 -11.81 5.98 17.64
C ARG A 112 -12.10 5.56 16.20
N PHE A 113 -13.13 6.13 15.58
CA PHE A 113 -13.47 5.91 14.18
C PHE A 113 -12.40 6.46 13.21
N VAL A 114 -11.97 7.71 13.39
CA VAL A 114 -10.90 8.30 12.56
C VAL A 114 -9.60 7.51 12.70
N TRP A 115 -9.26 7.10 13.93
CA TRP A 115 -8.09 6.27 14.19
C TRP A 115 -8.18 4.91 13.48
N CYS A 116 -9.36 4.30 13.44
CA CYS A 116 -9.52 2.98 12.84
C CYS A 116 -9.29 2.98 11.32
N ILE A 117 -9.75 4.03 10.64
CA ILE A 117 -9.50 4.24 9.20
C ILE A 117 -8.04 4.64 8.97
N GLY A 118 -7.51 5.55 9.80
CA GLY A 118 -6.14 6.03 9.67
C GLY A 118 -5.12 4.89 9.84
N LEU A 119 -5.35 3.99 10.79
CA LEU A 119 -4.41 2.91 11.09
C LEU A 119 -4.39 1.82 10.02
N THR A 120 -5.53 1.49 9.40
CA THR A 120 -5.57 0.48 8.34
C THR A 120 -4.88 0.93 7.06
N LEU A 121 -4.82 2.24 6.82
CA LEU A 121 -4.08 2.85 5.71
C LEU A 121 -2.63 3.20 6.09
N ASN A 122 -2.26 3.10 7.36
CA ASN A 122 -0.93 3.35 7.87
C ASN A 122 -0.14 2.04 8.01
N TYR A 123 0.27 1.46 6.87
CA TYR A 123 1.01 0.19 6.82
C TYR A 123 2.31 0.19 7.63
N ARG A 124 2.95 1.35 7.80
CA ARG A 124 4.18 1.51 8.59
C ARG A 124 3.94 1.86 10.05
N ARG A 125 2.67 2.01 10.43
CA ARG A 125 2.19 2.18 11.80
C ARG A 125 2.84 3.38 12.50
N ILE A 126 3.11 4.44 11.73
CA ILE A 126 3.73 5.67 12.22
C ILE A 126 2.87 6.27 13.35
N ASN A 127 3.52 6.76 14.42
CA ASN A 127 2.87 7.32 15.61
C ASN A 127 1.99 6.32 16.40
N THR A 128 2.37 5.05 16.40
CA THR A 128 1.71 4.02 17.21
C THR A 128 2.75 3.17 17.95
N PRO A 129 2.37 2.43 19.01
CA PRO A 129 3.31 1.52 19.69
C PRO A 129 3.79 0.37 18.80
N TRP A 130 3.13 0.13 17.65
CA TRP A 130 3.48 -0.92 16.71
C TRP A 130 4.30 -0.43 15.51
N GLN A 131 4.83 0.80 15.56
CA GLN A 131 5.66 1.35 14.49
C GLN A 131 6.84 0.44 14.13
N ILE A 132 7.06 0.25 12.83
CA ILE A 132 8.20 -0.54 12.33
C ILE A 132 9.53 0.11 12.72
N ARG A 133 10.59 -0.71 12.86
CA ARG A 133 11.88 -0.22 13.36
C ARG A 133 12.66 0.56 12.30
N ALA A 134 12.68 0.12 11.05
CA ALA A 134 13.44 0.81 9.99
C ALA A 134 12.58 1.80 9.20
N VAL A 135 12.12 2.86 9.87
CA VAL A 135 11.56 4.03 9.19
C VAL A 135 12.71 4.90 8.65
N PRO A 136 12.76 5.20 7.33
CA PRO A 136 13.80 6.05 6.78
C PRO A 136 13.77 7.47 7.35
N ALA A 137 14.95 8.05 7.60
CA ALA A 137 15.09 9.45 7.96
C ALA A 137 14.92 10.35 6.71
N PHE A 138 14.47 11.60 6.91
CA PHE A 138 14.38 12.60 5.83
C PHE A 138 15.74 12.96 5.23
N VAL A 139 16.78 12.98 6.06
CA VAL A 139 18.17 13.22 5.66
C VAL A 139 19.02 12.15 6.31
N LYS A 140 19.82 11.43 5.50
CA LYS A 140 20.64 10.30 5.96
C LYS A 140 21.57 10.68 7.12
N ASP A 141 22.16 11.87 7.04
CA ASP A 141 23.19 12.33 7.98
C ASP A 141 22.63 13.08 9.20
N LYS A 142 21.31 13.28 9.28
CA LYS A 142 20.66 14.01 10.38
C LYS A 142 19.47 13.23 10.94
N LEU A 143 19.75 12.37 11.91
CA LEU A 143 18.75 11.66 12.69
C LEU A 143 17.79 12.66 13.36
N GLY A 144 16.49 12.45 13.16
CA GLY A 144 15.44 13.30 13.73
C GLY A 144 15.18 14.62 13.00
N TYR A 145 15.90 14.92 11.91
CA TYR A 145 15.59 16.09 11.08
C TYR A 145 14.22 15.93 10.42
N VAL A 146 13.38 16.95 10.55
CA VAL A 146 12.09 17.06 9.89
C VAL A 146 12.12 18.32 9.02
N PRO A 147 11.83 18.23 7.72
CA PRO A 147 11.81 19.40 6.86
C PRO A 147 10.68 20.36 7.22
N ASP A 148 10.89 21.65 6.97
CA ASP A 148 9.83 22.64 7.04
C ASP A 148 8.70 22.32 6.06
N ARG A 149 7.50 22.80 6.39
CA ARG A 149 6.27 22.53 5.62
C ARG A 149 6.44 22.79 4.11
N TRP A 150 7.03 23.93 3.74
CA TRP A 150 7.22 24.30 2.34
C TRP A 150 8.26 23.44 1.62
N VAL A 151 9.35 23.10 2.32
CA VAL A 151 10.39 22.20 1.78
C VAL A 151 9.80 20.81 1.55
N PHE A 152 9.02 20.31 2.51
CA PHE A 152 8.30 19.05 2.38
C PHE A 152 7.34 19.06 1.20
N LEU A 153 6.47 20.08 1.09
CA LEU A 153 5.49 20.19 0.01
C LEU A 153 6.15 20.27 -1.37
N ARG A 154 7.24 21.05 -1.51
CA ARG A 154 8.02 21.10 -2.75
C ARG A 154 8.56 19.72 -3.12
N ASN A 155 9.14 19.00 -2.16
CA ASN A 155 9.67 17.66 -2.41
C ASN A 155 8.55 16.68 -2.80
N CYS A 156 7.38 16.75 -2.15
CA CYS A 156 6.21 15.96 -2.55
C CYS A 156 5.77 16.28 -3.98
N MET A 157 5.69 17.57 -4.34
CA MET A 157 5.32 17.98 -5.70
C MET A 157 6.30 17.46 -6.75
N LEU A 158 7.62 17.56 -6.49
CA LEU A 158 8.65 17.01 -7.37
C LEU A 158 8.54 15.48 -7.50
N ASN A 159 8.30 14.77 -6.39
CA ASN A 159 8.11 13.32 -6.41
C ASN A 159 6.84 12.91 -7.18
N VAL A 160 5.74 13.64 -7.03
CA VAL A 160 4.51 13.41 -7.78
C VAL A 160 4.74 13.65 -9.27
N GLY A 161 5.34 14.79 -9.63
CA GLY A 161 5.68 15.10 -11.03
C GLY A 161 6.59 14.04 -11.66
N GLY A 162 7.67 13.67 -10.97
CA GLY A 162 8.58 12.60 -11.41
C GLY A 162 7.88 11.25 -11.55
N SER A 163 6.98 10.91 -10.62
CA SER A 163 6.21 9.67 -10.69
C SER A 163 5.24 9.65 -11.88
N LEU A 164 4.58 10.77 -12.17
CA LEU A 164 3.70 10.89 -13.33
C LEU A 164 4.48 10.79 -14.64
N LEU A 165 5.69 11.37 -14.72
CA LEU A 165 6.56 11.21 -15.88
C LEU A 165 6.97 9.74 -16.08
N VAL A 166 7.37 9.05 -15.03
CA VAL A 166 7.71 7.62 -15.13
C VAL A 166 6.49 6.80 -15.57
N LEU A 167 5.31 7.06 -15.00
CA LEU A 167 4.09 6.39 -15.44
C LEU A 167 3.78 6.68 -16.91
N HIS A 168 3.95 7.92 -17.37
CA HIS A 168 3.70 8.29 -18.77
C HIS A 168 4.66 7.61 -19.75
N PHE A 169 5.96 7.53 -19.43
CA PHE A 169 6.95 6.96 -20.35
C PHE A 169 7.05 5.43 -20.30
N PHE A 170 6.76 4.81 -19.15
CA PHE A 170 6.95 3.37 -18.96
C PHE A 170 5.65 2.57 -18.98
N ALA A 171 4.48 3.21 -18.91
CA ALA A 171 3.22 2.48 -18.95
C ALA A 171 2.94 2.03 -20.38
N ILE A 172 2.87 0.72 -20.57
CA ILE A 172 2.38 0.14 -21.82
C ILE A 172 0.86 0.29 -21.81
N GLU A 173 0.32 0.89 -22.87
CA GLU A 173 -1.12 1.00 -23.05
C GLU A 173 -1.73 -0.39 -23.23
N ALA A 174 -2.88 -0.63 -22.59
CA ALA A 174 -3.56 -1.93 -22.66
C ALA A 174 -4.02 -2.26 -24.10
N ASP A 175 -4.18 -1.24 -24.94
CA ASP A 175 -4.66 -1.34 -26.32
C ASP A 175 -3.51 -1.40 -27.35
N ASP A 176 -2.24 -1.50 -26.90
CA ASP A 176 -1.11 -1.62 -27.82
C ASP A 176 -1.22 -2.91 -28.68
N PRO A 177 -1.27 -2.80 -30.02
CA PRO A 177 -1.45 -3.94 -30.92
C PRO A 177 -0.32 -4.97 -30.85
N HIS A 178 0.85 -4.60 -30.32
CA HIS A 178 1.98 -5.51 -30.13
C HIS A 178 1.95 -6.26 -28.79
N LEU A 179 1.19 -5.76 -27.80
CA LEU A 179 1.10 -6.34 -26.46
C LEU A 179 0.61 -7.80 -26.46
N PRO A 180 -0.43 -8.20 -27.22
CA PRO A 180 -0.88 -9.60 -27.26
C PRO A 180 0.21 -10.57 -27.76
N LYS A 181 1.06 -10.11 -28.69
CA LYS A 181 2.18 -10.90 -29.22
C LYS A 181 3.27 -11.11 -28.17
N PHE A 182 3.59 -10.08 -27.39
CA PHE A 182 4.56 -10.24 -26.31
C PHE A 182 4.00 -11.10 -25.17
N ILE A 183 2.73 -10.91 -24.80
CA ILE A 183 2.08 -11.73 -23.75
C ILE A 183 2.01 -13.19 -24.16
N SER A 184 1.69 -13.53 -25.41
CA SER A 184 1.65 -14.93 -25.86
C SER A 184 3.02 -15.61 -25.80
N GLU A 185 4.10 -14.86 -26.05
CA GLU A 185 5.49 -15.33 -25.90
C GLU A 185 5.90 -15.55 -24.44
N LEU A 186 5.27 -14.83 -23.51
CA LEU A 186 5.44 -15.01 -22.06
C LEU A 186 4.54 -16.13 -21.49
N SER A 187 3.33 -16.32 -22.05
CA SER A 187 2.24 -17.15 -21.53
C SER A 187 2.39 -18.67 -21.72
N GLY A 188 3.43 -19.14 -22.42
CA GLY A 188 3.68 -20.58 -22.62
C GLY A 188 3.93 -21.37 -21.32
N SER A 189 4.39 -20.68 -20.27
CA SER A 189 4.68 -21.28 -18.97
C SER A 189 3.85 -20.61 -17.86
N ARG A 190 3.02 -21.37 -17.15
CA ARG A 190 2.38 -20.93 -15.89
C ARG A 190 3.41 -20.72 -14.75
N MET A 191 4.68 -21.03 -14.99
CA MET A 191 5.80 -20.75 -14.08
C MET A 191 6.61 -19.57 -14.62
N VAL A 192 6.45 -18.42 -13.97
CA VAL A 192 7.13 -17.16 -14.31
C VAL A 192 8.62 -17.18 -13.94
N LEU A 193 9.03 -18.00 -12.97
CA LEU A 193 10.39 -17.93 -12.41
C LEU A 193 11.34 -19.04 -12.92
N LEU A 194 10.84 -20.24 -13.19
CA LEU A 194 11.65 -21.38 -13.68
C LEU A 194 10.79 -22.30 -14.57
N PRO A 195 10.64 -22.02 -15.87
CA PRO A 195 10.08 -23.01 -16.80
C PRO A 195 11.02 -24.22 -16.87
N ALA A 196 10.63 -25.30 -16.20
CA ALA A 196 11.45 -26.52 -16.11
C ALA A 196 11.56 -27.28 -17.45
N GLU A 197 10.66 -27.02 -18.41
CA GLU A 197 10.52 -27.85 -19.61
C GLU A 197 10.56 -27.09 -20.95
N GLU A 198 10.61 -25.75 -20.94
CA GLU A 198 10.58 -24.92 -22.16
C GLU A 198 11.96 -24.41 -22.55
N LYS A 199 12.34 -24.53 -23.84
CA LYS A 199 13.62 -24.05 -24.38
C LYS A 199 13.77 -22.54 -24.11
N TRP A 200 14.79 -22.19 -23.32
CA TRP A 200 15.17 -20.81 -23.08
C TRP A 200 15.68 -20.15 -24.37
N THR A 201 14.90 -19.22 -24.92
CA THR A 201 15.32 -18.39 -26.05
C THR A 201 15.79 -17.04 -25.54
N ALA A 202 16.93 -16.53 -26.04
CA ALA A 202 17.47 -15.23 -25.64
C ALA A 202 16.45 -14.08 -25.76
N ARG A 203 15.60 -14.13 -26.80
CA ARG A 203 14.48 -13.20 -27.00
C ARG A 203 13.47 -13.21 -25.84
N ARG A 204 13.11 -14.38 -25.32
CA ARG A 204 12.17 -14.51 -24.18
C ARG A 204 12.78 -13.93 -22.91
N LEU A 205 14.07 -14.18 -22.66
CA LEU A 205 14.78 -13.62 -21.51
C LEU A 205 14.82 -12.08 -21.56
N ILE A 206 15.08 -11.51 -22.74
CA ILE A 206 15.07 -10.06 -22.95
C ILE A 206 13.65 -9.50 -22.70
N ILE A 207 12.62 -10.10 -23.29
CA ILE A 207 11.24 -9.63 -23.10
C ILE A 207 10.85 -9.72 -21.61
N GLN A 208 11.11 -10.85 -20.95
CA GLN A 208 10.78 -11.03 -19.54
C GLN A 208 11.53 -10.06 -18.62
N SER A 209 12.82 -9.83 -18.88
CA SER A 209 13.61 -8.85 -18.10
C SER A 209 13.10 -7.42 -18.31
N LEU A 210 12.75 -7.03 -19.54
CA LEU A 210 12.14 -5.74 -19.83
C LEU A 210 10.79 -5.58 -19.11
N PHE A 211 9.91 -6.59 -19.16
CA PHE A 211 8.64 -6.58 -18.41
C PHE A 211 8.88 -6.44 -16.90
N MET A 212 9.83 -7.19 -16.34
CA MET A 212 10.15 -7.12 -14.91
C MET A 212 10.68 -5.73 -14.50
N VAL A 213 11.59 -5.17 -15.30
CA VAL A 213 12.19 -3.84 -15.05
C VAL A 213 11.12 -2.75 -15.17
N SER A 214 10.34 -2.74 -16.24
CA SER A 214 9.24 -1.79 -16.43
C SER A 214 8.21 -1.89 -15.32
N PHE A 215 7.81 -3.10 -14.95
CA PHE A 215 6.92 -3.34 -13.81
C PHE A 215 7.49 -2.75 -12.52
N GLY A 216 8.77 -2.97 -12.22
CA GLY A 216 9.44 -2.43 -11.04
C GLY A 216 9.41 -0.90 -10.98
N PHE A 217 9.75 -0.22 -12.10
CA PHE A 217 9.72 1.23 -12.17
C PHE A 217 8.30 1.80 -12.03
N LEU A 218 7.33 1.22 -12.74
CA LEU A 218 5.94 1.63 -12.69
C LEU A 218 5.34 1.49 -11.29
N PHE A 219 5.54 0.35 -10.64
CA PHE A 219 5.01 0.14 -9.29
C PHE A 219 5.67 1.06 -8.28
N ARG A 220 6.99 1.25 -8.36
CA ARG A 220 7.71 2.18 -7.49
C ARG A 220 7.20 3.61 -7.67
N ALA A 221 7.02 4.06 -8.91
CA ALA A 221 6.48 5.38 -9.22
C ALA A 221 5.02 5.52 -8.75
N ALA A 222 4.16 4.53 -8.97
CA ALA A 222 2.77 4.56 -8.50
C ALA A 222 2.68 4.69 -6.98
N ILE A 223 3.47 3.90 -6.24
CA ILE A 223 3.52 3.95 -4.76
C ILE A 223 4.03 5.32 -4.30
N LEU A 224 5.15 5.79 -4.86
CA LEU A 224 5.75 7.07 -4.47
C LEU A 224 4.83 8.25 -4.81
N GLY A 225 4.26 8.26 -6.00
CA GLY A 225 3.35 9.30 -6.47
C GLY A 225 2.10 9.39 -5.61
N MET A 226 1.40 8.27 -5.40
CA MET A 226 0.18 8.24 -4.58
C MET A 226 0.47 8.65 -3.14
N TYR A 227 1.56 8.15 -2.55
CA TYR A 227 1.94 8.52 -1.19
C TYR A 227 2.23 10.00 -1.03
N ASN A 228 3.05 10.58 -1.92
CA ASN A 228 3.39 12.00 -1.85
C ASN A 228 2.19 12.89 -2.16
N LEU A 229 1.27 12.44 -3.04
CA LEU A 229 0.03 13.16 -3.32
C LEU A 229 -0.85 13.24 -2.07
N LEU A 230 -1.09 12.10 -1.40
CA LEU A 230 -1.88 12.06 -0.17
C LEU A 230 -1.19 12.85 0.96
N ALA A 231 0.12 12.71 1.10
CA ALA A 231 0.90 13.47 2.08
C ALA A 231 0.76 14.98 1.86
N MET A 232 0.89 15.42 0.61
CA MET A 232 0.73 16.81 0.21
C MET A 232 -0.67 17.33 0.55
N VAL A 233 -1.73 16.59 0.21
CA VAL A 233 -3.12 16.96 0.54
C VAL A 233 -3.31 17.07 2.06
N CYS A 234 -2.89 16.07 2.84
CA CYS A 234 -3.04 16.08 4.29
C CYS A 234 -2.25 17.21 4.97
N VAL A 235 -1.06 17.54 4.47
CA VAL A 235 -0.23 18.63 5.00
C VAL A 235 -0.73 20.01 4.57
N ILE A 236 -1.30 20.16 3.36
CA ILE A 236 -1.96 21.41 2.92
C ILE A 236 -3.19 21.70 3.76
N LEU A 237 -4.03 20.68 4.01
CA LEU A 237 -5.22 20.80 4.86
C LEU A 237 -4.89 20.99 6.35
N GLY A 238 -3.61 20.86 6.74
CA GLY A 238 -3.17 21.02 8.13
C GLY A 238 -3.60 19.89 9.05
N VAL A 239 -4.08 18.77 8.50
CA VAL A 239 -4.52 17.60 9.26
C VAL A 239 -3.30 16.86 9.82
N HIS A 240 -2.25 16.70 9.00
CA HIS A 240 -1.00 16.04 9.38
C HIS A 240 0.19 17.02 9.27
N ARG A 241 1.26 16.72 10.01
CA ARG A 241 2.55 17.41 9.93
C ARG A 241 3.51 16.61 9.03
N PRO A 242 4.58 17.24 8.49
CA PRO A 242 5.59 16.54 7.69
C PRO A 242 6.16 15.29 8.37
N ILE A 243 6.38 15.32 9.70
CA ILE A 243 6.89 14.19 10.47
C ILE A 243 5.98 12.94 10.42
N ASP A 244 4.68 13.12 10.17
CA ASP A 244 3.72 12.01 10.09
C ASP A 244 3.83 11.25 8.75
N TRP A 245 4.58 11.81 7.79
CA TRP A 245 4.81 11.25 6.46
C TRP A 245 6.30 11.06 6.14
N PRO A 246 7.00 10.14 6.84
CA PRO A 246 8.41 9.87 6.58
C PRO A 246 8.63 9.29 5.18
N PRO A 247 9.80 9.48 4.54
CA PRO A 247 10.09 8.94 3.22
C PRO A 247 9.80 7.43 3.14
N ILE A 248 9.17 6.95 2.07
CA ILE A 248 8.88 5.51 1.89
C ILE A 248 10.18 4.72 1.74
N PHE A 249 11.04 5.18 0.85
CA PHE A 249 12.27 4.49 0.51
C PHE A 249 13.45 5.26 1.10
N GLY A 250 14.39 4.52 1.68
CA GLY A 250 15.72 5.03 2.00
C GLY A 250 16.59 5.17 0.74
N SER A 251 17.88 5.38 0.95
CA SER A 251 18.86 5.38 -0.14
C SER A 251 18.85 4.03 -0.88
N THR A 252 18.82 4.08 -2.21
CA THR A 252 18.89 2.88 -3.05
C THR A 252 20.24 2.14 -2.90
N ALA A 253 21.30 2.87 -2.54
CA ALA A 253 22.61 2.29 -2.29
C ALA A 253 22.67 1.41 -1.04
N ASP A 254 21.75 1.59 -0.08
CA ASP A 254 21.72 0.85 1.18
C ASP A 254 20.74 -0.34 1.14
N MET A 255 20.24 -0.72 -0.05
CA MET A 255 19.28 -1.81 -0.26
C MET A 255 19.93 -3.20 -0.19
N ASN A 256 20.59 -3.52 0.92
CA ASN A 256 21.27 -4.80 1.13
C ASN A 256 20.42 -5.87 1.85
N SER A 257 19.24 -5.50 2.37
CA SER A 257 18.27 -6.45 2.93
C SER A 257 16.82 -6.01 2.65
N LEU A 258 15.90 -6.96 2.53
CA LEU A 258 14.46 -6.68 2.36
C LEU A 258 13.90 -5.80 3.49
N THR A 259 14.36 -6.05 4.73
CA THR A 259 13.99 -5.25 5.91
C THR A 259 14.52 -3.81 5.83
N ARG A 260 15.65 -3.53 5.17
CA ARG A 260 16.09 -2.15 4.97
C ARG A 260 15.35 -1.44 3.84
N VAL A 261 14.95 -2.18 2.82
CA VAL A 261 14.20 -1.65 1.68
C VAL A 261 12.80 -1.20 2.10
N TRP A 262 12.14 -2.03 2.92
CA TRP A 262 10.72 -1.86 3.26
C TRP A 262 10.46 -1.47 4.72
N GLY A 263 11.42 -1.71 5.62
CA GLY A 263 11.32 -1.47 7.05
C GLY A 263 11.45 -2.73 7.92
#